data_AF-A0A448Z1R7-F1
#
_entry.id   AF-A0A448Z1R7-F1
#
_cell.length_a   1.000
_cell.length_b   1.000
_cell.length_c   1.000
_cell.angle_alpha   90.00
_cell.angle_beta   90.00
_cell.angle_gamma   90.00
#
_symmetry.space_group_name_H-M   'P 1'
#
loop_
_entity.id
_entity.type
_entity.pdbx_description
1 polymer ?
#
loop_
_entity_poly.entity_id
_entity_poly.type
_entity_poly.pdbx_seq_one_letter_code
_entity_poly.pdbx_strand_id
1 'polypeptide(L)'
;MMHLSLAAVTLTFVYSALFGNFCQAFVIDTRASCQTQRVRNYGSASSSTTRHVIPPEIMEEVGTARGQFFLWFFGSSGGGGIALSSFPRMYEQVAYIQSLKGVGPSLGGDTLGISPLCGYPQDIAVKDVEKVANSKLTIDQMVEKFPQEGNYLASKGYITFSAFEQANEGCNPLAIRAVFDTFSQSTNISDPRVAQEKLNLYKQDPFAINGALFKAKVTGFSAVFTLLVLLGLAESIAFGHAKDGWFHDWTWSDGILNIPDFWI
;
A
#
# COMPACT_ATOMS: atom_id res chain seq x y z
N MET A 1 4.05 21.65 -7.97
CA MET A 1 4.84 20.51 -7.45
C MET A 1 5.03 20.49 -5.94
N MET A 2 4.80 21.57 -5.18
CA MET A 2 5.03 21.56 -3.70
C MET A 2 3.90 20.99 -2.83
N HIS A 3 2.66 20.91 -3.32
CA HIS A 3 1.53 20.47 -2.46
C HIS A 3 1.45 18.95 -2.21
N LEU A 4 1.97 18.10 -3.11
CA LEU A 4 2.00 16.64 -2.87
C LEU A 4 3.05 16.23 -1.84
N SER A 5 4.15 16.99 -1.73
CA SER A 5 5.18 16.75 -0.71
C SER A 5 4.63 17.01 0.68
N LEU A 6 3.77 18.03 0.85
CA LEU A 6 3.17 18.34 2.15
C LEU A 6 2.23 17.22 2.61
N ALA A 7 1.41 16.65 1.72
CA ALA A 7 0.52 15.54 2.04
C ALA A 7 1.31 14.27 2.45
N ALA A 8 2.39 13.94 1.74
CA ALA A 8 3.26 12.82 2.07
C ALA A 8 3.99 13.04 3.41
N VAL A 9 4.48 14.24 3.69
CA VAL A 9 5.11 14.59 4.96
C VAL A 9 4.10 14.55 6.11
N THR A 10 2.88 15.05 5.92
CA THR A 10 1.82 14.96 6.94
C THR A 10 1.37 13.53 7.19
N LEU A 11 1.29 12.68 6.16
CA LEU A 11 1.02 11.25 6.32
C LEU A 11 2.14 10.57 7.09
N THR A 12 3.40 10.92 6.82
CA THR A 12 4.55 10.38 7.55
C THR A 12 4.54 10.83 9.01
N PHE A 13 4.24 12.11 9.28
CA PHE A 13 4.17 12.64 10.65
C PHE A 13 3.00 12.08 11.47
N VAL A 14 1.82 11.95 10.85
CA VAL A 14 0.65 11.32 11.47
C VAL A 14 0.92 9.83 11.70
N TYR A 15 1.62 9.16 10.79
CA TYR A 15 2.05 7.78 10.97
C TYR A 15 3.04 7.66 12.15
N SER A 16 4.06 8.52 12.25
CA SER A 16 5.00 8.54 13.39
C SER A 16 4.31 8.83 14.73
N ALA A 17 3.35 9.77 14.75
CA ALA A 17 2.63 10.15 15.96
C ALA A 17 1.62 9.09 16.41
N LEU A 18 0.91 8.45 15.48
CA LEU A 18 -0.02 7.36 15.79
C LEU A 18 0.72 6.07 16.15
N PHE A 19 1.74 5.68 15.39
CA PHE A 19 2.52 4.48 15.71
C PHE A 19 3.39 4.64 16.97
N GLY A 20 3.94 5.82 17.22
CA GLY A 20 4.72 6.09 18.44
C GLY A 20 3.89 5.88 19.72
N ASN A 21 2.63 6.35 19.73
CA ASN A 21 1.74 6.19 20.87
C ASN A 21 1.12 4.78 20.94
N PHE A 22 0.81 4.14 19.79
CA PHE A 22 0.26 2.79 19.77
C PHE A 22 1.28 1.72 20.18
N CYS A 23 2.55 1.88 19.78
CA CYS A 23 3.63 1.00 20.23
C CYS A 23 3.87 1.12 21.73
N GLN A 24 3.77 2.33 22.31
CA GLN A 24 3.89 2.47 23.77
C GLN A 24 2.72 1.79 24.52
N ALA A 25 1.49 1.90 24.04
CA ALA A 25 0.34 1.27 24.69
C ALA A 25 0.41 -0.27 24.66
N PHE A 26 0.82 -0.88 23.53
CA PHE A 26 0.90 -2.34 23.39
C PHE A 26 2.06 -2.95 24.18
N VAL A 27 3.20 -2.25 24.27
CA VAL A 27 4.38 -2.67 25.06
C VAL A 27 4.12 -2.56 26.57
N ILE A 28 3.26 -1.64 27.01
CA ILE A 28 2.89 -1.50 28.42
C ILE A 28 2.02 -2.68 28.87
N ASP A 29 1.10 -3.17 28.02
CA ASP A 29 0.16 -4.22 28.40
C ASP A 29 0.81 -5.61 28.50
N THR A 30 1.82 -5.90 27.68
CA THR A 30 2.59 -7.18 27.78
C THR A 30 3.50 -7.22 29.01
N ARG A 31 3.94 -6.06 29.53
CA ARG A 31 4.79 -5.98 30.74
C ARG A 31 4.04 -6.23 32.03
N ALA A 32 2.72 -5.99 32.07
CA ALA A 32 1.91 -6.22 33.26
C ALA A 32 1.87 -7.71 33.66
N SER A 33 2.06 -8.62 32.70
CA SER A 33 2.02 -10.07 32.93
C SER A 33 3.35 -10.68 33.39
N CYS A 34 4.46 -9.95 33.34
CA CYS A 34 5.82 -10.50 33.55
C CYS A 34 6.67 -9.73 34.58
N GLN A 35 6.05 -8.97 35.50
CA GLN A 35 6.77 -8.28 36.59
C GLN A 35 6.58 -8.86 37.99
N THR A 36 5.87 -9.97 38.14
CA THR A 36 5.71 -10.62 39.45
C THR A 36 6.82 -11.64 39.69
N GLN A 37 8.01 -11.15 40.07
CA GLN A 37 9.01 -11.77 40.97
C GLN A 37 10.46 -11.37 40.61
N ARG A 38 10.89 -10.18 41.01
CA ARG A 38 12.33 -9.91 41.20
C ARG A 38 12.56 -9.37 42.60
N VAL A 39 12.71 -10.29 43.54
CA VAL A 39 13.14 -10.00 44.91
C VAL A 39 14.61 -9.56 44.84
N ARG A 40 14.88 -8.26 45.04
CA ARG A 40 16.25 -7.72 45.19
C ARG A 40 16.76 -8.03 46.60
N ASN A 41 17.59 -9.06 46.73
CA ASN A 41 18.46 -9.22 47.88
C ASN A 41 19.78 -8.46 47.61
N TYR A 42 19.99 -7.35 48.32
CA TYR A 42 21.28 -6.64 48.34
C TYR A 42 22.21 -7.32 49.36
N GLY A 43 23.12 -8.15 48.87
CA GLY A 43 24.20 -8.78 49.64
C GLY A 43 25.57 -8.24 49.24
N SER A 44 26.40 -7.99 50.26
CA SER A 44 27.67 -7.25 50.26
C SER A 44 28.72 -7.71 49.24
N ALA A 45 29.54 -6.76 48.80
CA ALA A 45 30.62 -6.92 47.83
C ALA A 45 31.71 -7.90 48.31
N SER A 46 31.89 -8.98 47.55
CA SER A 46 33.10 -9.80 47.53
C SER A 46 33.47 -10.04 46.07
N SER A 47 34.69 -9.66 45.69
CA SER A 47 35.27 -9.87 44.36
C SER A 47 35.54 -11.37 44.16
N SER A 48 34.46 -12.10 43.91
CA SER A 48 34.46 -13.45 43.38
C SER A 48 34.17 -13.31 41.89
N THR A 49 35.03 -13.86 41.03
CA THR A 49 34.75 -14.07 39.62
C THR A 49 33.65 -15.13 39.51
N THR A 50 32.45 -14.76 39.91
CA THR A 50 31.26 -15.59 39.85
C THR A 50 30.91 -15.68 38.38
N ARG A 51 31.20 -16.84 37.78
CA ARG A 51 30.72 -17.18 36.45
C ARG A 51 29.19 -17.08 36.53
N HIS A 52 28.61 -16.01 36.00
CA HIS A 52 27.17 -15.85 35.91
C HIS A 52 26.65 -16.94 34.97
N VAL A 53 26.31 -18.10 35.53
CA VAL A 53 25.60 -19.15 34.81
C VAL A 53 24.18 -18.63 34.64
N ILE A 54 23.81 -18.39 33.38
CA ILE A 54 22.46 -17.96 33.02
C ILE A 54 21.50 -19.09 33.41
N PRO A 55 20.47 -18.82 34.23
CA PRO A 55 19.44 -19.80 34.55
C PRO A 55 18.82 -20.40 33.27
N PRO A 56 18.54 -21.71 33.25
CA PRO A 56 18.02 -22.39 32.05
C PRO A 56 16.67 -21.83 31.57
N GLU A 57 15.86 -21.30 32.49
CA GLU A 57 14.58 -20.64 32.20
C GLU A 57 14.77 -19.41 31.27
N ILE A 58 15.79 -18.60 31.52
CA ILE A 58 16.11 -17.42 30.69
C ILE A 58 16.61 -17.86 29.31
N MET A 59 17.28 -19.01 29.21
CA MET A 59 17.78 -19.53 27.93
C MET A 59 16.64 -19.96 26.99
N GLU A 60 15.53 -20.50 27.54
CA GLU A 60 14.35 -20.89 26.75
C GLU A 60 13.59 -19.67 26.22
N GLU A 61 13.43 -18.64 27.05
CA GLU A 61 12.79 -17.37 26.65
C GLU A 61 13.60 -16.66 25.55
N VAL A 62 14.92 -16.60 25.69
CA VAL A 62 15.82 -16.04 24.68
C VAL A 62 15.75 -16.82 23.36
N GLY A 63 15.72 -18.15 23.42
CA GLY A 63 15.56 -18.98 22.23
C GLY A 63 14.25 -18.72 21.50
N THR A 64 13.15 -18.63 22.25
CA THR A 64 11.82 -18.33 21.72
C THR A 64 11.75 -16.94 21.10
N ALA A 65 12.27 -15.92 21.79
CA ALA A 65 12.33 -14.56 21.30
C ALA A 65 13.11 -14.46 19.98
N ARG A 66 14.28 -15.12 19.88
CA ARG A 66 15.04 -15.16 18.63
C ARG A 66 14.27 -15.83 17.48
N GLY A 67 13.59 -16.94 17.77
CA GLY A 67 12.74 -17.62 16.79
C GLY A 67 11.61 -16.72 16.27
N GLN A 68 10.91 -16.04 17.18
CA GLN A 68 9.86 -15.10 16.85
C GLN A 68 10.40 -13.89 16.07
N PHE A 69 11.55 -13.34 16.46
CA PHE A 69 12.22 -12.28 15.69
C PHE A 69 12.40 -12.68 14.23
N PHE A 70 13.00 -13.85 13.96
CA PHE A 70 13.25 -14.27 12.58
C PHE A 70 11.95 -14.47 11.80
N LEU A 71 10.92 -15.04 12.42
CA LEU A 71 9.61 -15.20 11.77
C LEU A 71 9.04 -13.84 11.34
N TRP A 72 9.00 -12.87 12.24
CA TRP A 72 8.42 -11.55 11.98
C TRP A 72 9.31 -10.70 11.06
N PHE A 73 10.62 -10.72 11.25
CA PHE A 73 11.58 -9.98 10.43
C PHE A 73 11.62 -10.49 8.99
N PHE A 74 11.71 -11.80 8.78
CA PHE A 74 11.69 -12.34 7.42
C PHE A 74 10.31 -12.21 6.79
N GLY A 75 9.24 -12.39 7.56
CA GLY A 75 7.87 -12.14 7.10
C GLY A 75 7.66 -10.69 6.64
N SER A 76 8.10 -9.71 7.43
CA SER A 76 8.01 -8.29 7.08
C SER A 76 8.90 -7.94 5.89
N SER A 77 10.15 -8.45 5.84
CA SER A 77 11.07 -8.18 4.74
C SER A 77 10.53 -8.65 3.38
N GLY A 78 9.86 -9.81 3.35
CA GLY A 78 9.18 -10.30 2.14
C GLY A 78 8.05 -9.36 1.70
N GLY A 79 7.22 -8.88 2.63
CA GLY A 79 6.18 -7.89 2.36
C GLY A 79 6.73 -6.56 1.87
N GLY A 80 7.83 -6.10 2.48
CA GLY A 80 8.56 -4.90 2.06
C GLY A 80 9.09 -4.99 0.63
N GLY A 81 9.63 -6.14 0.24
CA GLY A 81 10.07 -6.40 -1.14
C GLY A 81 8.93 -6.26 -2.17
N ILE A 82 7.74 -6.79 -1.86
CA ILE A 82 6.56 -6.64 -2.73
C ILE A 82 6.15 -5.17 -2.84
N ALA A 83 6.12 -4.45 -1.72
CA ALA A 83 5.79 -3.02 -1.69
C ALA A 83 6.76 -2.20 -2.57
N LEU A 84 8.07 -2.42 -2.41
CA LEU A 84 9.11 -1.73 -3.19
C LEU A 84 9.00 -2.01 -4.70
N SER A 85 8.56 -3.20 -5.11
CA SER A 85 8.31 -3.50 -6.52
C SER A 85 7.03 -2.87 -7.08
N SER A 86 6.06 -2.56 -6.20
CA SER A 86 4.75 -2.02 -6.58
C SER A 86 4.73 -0.49 -6.64
N PHE A 87 5.49 0.19 -5.77
CA PHE A 87 5.54 1.64 -5.70
C PHE A 87 5.94 2.33 -7.03
N PRO A 88 7.00 1.91 -7.74
CA PRO A 88 7.36 2.52 -9.02
C PRO A 88 6.23 2.43 -10.05
N ARG A 89 5.57 1.28 -10.14
CA ARG A 89 4.44 1.06 -11.07
C ARG A 89 3.26 1.97 -10.74
N MET A 90 2.91 2.10 -9.46
CA MET A 90 1.85 3.01 -9.02
C MET A 90 2.22 4.48 -9.29
N TYR A 91 3.47 4.85 -9.04
CA TYR A 91 3.97 6.20 -9.31
C TYR A 91 3.90 6.54 -10.79
N GLU A 92 4.35 5.63 -11.67
CA GLU A 92 4.27 5.78 -13.12
C GLU A 92 2.83 5.94 -13.59
N GLN A 93 1.88 5.16 -13.04
CA GLN A 93 0.45 5.31 -13.34
C GLN A 93 -0.08 6.68 -12.93
N VAL A 94 0.28 7.19 -11.74
CA VAL A 94 -0.13 8.52 -11.30
C VAL A 94 0.51 9.60 -12.17
N ALA A 95 1.81 9.48 -12.47
CA ALA A 95 2.53 10.41 -13.34
C ALA A 95 1.91 10.44 -14.75
N TYR A 96 1.53 9.29 -15.29
CA TYR A 96 0.81 9.18 -16.55
C TYR A 96 -0.55 9.88 -16.49
N ILE A 97 -1.37 9.61 -15.46
CA ILE A 97 -2.68 10.29 -15.31
C ILE A 97 -2.50 11.81 -15.20
N GLN A 98 -1.47 12.27 -14.49
CA GLN A 98 -1.16 13.70 -14.37
C GLN A 98 -0.67 14.32 -15.69
N SER A 99 0.04 13.56 -16.54
CA SER A 99 0.49 14.05 -17.85
C SER A 99 -0.64 14.20 -18.86
N LEU A 100 -1.78 13.52 -18.65
CA LEU A 100 -2.99 13.68 -19.48
C LEU A 100 -3.75 14.99 -19.22
N LYS A 101 -3.29 15.83 -18.28
CA LYS A 101 -3.92 17.11 -17.97
C LYS A 101 -3.92 18.04 -19.21
N GLY A 102 -5.11 18.42 -19.67
CA GLY A 102 -5.27 19.32 -20.82
C GLY A 102 -4.89 18.71 -22.17
N VAL A 103 -4.73 17.39 -22.24
CA VAL A 103 -4.41 16.68 -23.49
C VAL A 103 -5.71 16.21 -24.15
N GLY A 104 -5.86 16.52 -25.44
CA GLY A 104 -6.97 16.04 -26.27
C GLY A 104 -8.21 16.95 -26.29
N PRO A 105 -9.15 16.70 -27.23
CA PRO A 105 -10.37 17.47 -27.34
C PRO A 105 -11.35 17.07 -26.25
N SER A 106 -11.70 18.01 -25.37
CA SER A 106 -12.86 17.84 -24.48
C SER A 106 -14.11 18.42 -25.14
N LEU A 107 -15.21 17.69 -25.06
CA LEU A 107 -16.52 18.16 -25.50
C LEU A 107 -17.17 19.15 -24.53
N GLY A 108 -16.58 19.32 -23.33
CA GLY A 108 -17.10 20.19 -22.27
C GLY A 108 -18.51 19.78 -21.78
N GLY A 109 -19.15 20.68 -21.04
CA GLY A 109 -20.48 20.48 -20.46
C GLY A 109 -20.43 20.11 -18.98
N ASP A 110 -21.44 19.37 -18.52
CA ASP A 110 -21.55 18.95 -17.13
C ASP A 110 -20.36 18.08 -16.73
N THR A 111 -19.81 18.37 -15.56
CA THR A 111 -18.65 17.67 -15.01
C THR A 111 -19.08 16.59 -14.05
N LEU A 112 -18.36 15.47 -14.04
CA LEU A 112 -18.62 14.37 -13.12
C LEU A 112 -18.27 14.71 -11.65
N GLY A 113 -17.53 15.79 -11.40
CA GLY A 113 -17.19 16.26 -10.04
C GLY A 113 -16.28 15.29 -9.27
N ILE A 114 -15.43 14.57 -9.98
CA ILE A 114 -14.56 13.52 -9.42
C ILE A 114 -13.20 14.09 -9.00
N SER A 115 -12.77 15.19 -9.63
CA SER A 115 -11.57 15.91 -9.26
C SER A 115 -11.86 16.81 -8.05
N PRO A 116 -10.95 16.91 -7.07
CA PRO A 116 -9.65 16.23 -6.93
C PRO A 116 -9.71 14.89 -6.19
N LEU A 117 -10.89 14.44 -5.75
CA LEU A 117 -11.05 13.35 -4.78
C LEU A 117 -10.48 11.99 -5.26
N CYS A 118 -10.52 11.68 -6.56
CA CYS A 118 -10.00 10.42 -7.10
C CYS A 118 -8.60 10.51 -7.73
N GLY A 119 -7.85 11.61 -7.48
CA GLY A 119 -6.48 11.77 -7.97
C GLY A 119 -6.35 12.17 -9.44
N TYR A 120 -7.45 12.59 -10.07
CA TYR A 120 -7.47 13.09 -11.45
C TYR A 120 -7.10 14.58 -11.50
N PRO A 121 -6.26 15.02 -12.47
CA PRO A 121 -5.76 16.39 -12.56
C PRO A 121 -6.80 17.45 -12.95
N GLN A 122 -7.89 17.03 -13.58
CA GLN A 122 -9.00 17.84 -14.08
C GLN A 122 -10.30 17.05 -13.94
N ASP A 123 -11.42 17.76 -13.84
CA ASP A 123 -12.74 17.14 -13.93
C ASP A 123 -13.01 16.63 -15.34
N ILE A 124 -13.69 15.49 -15.41
CA ILE A 124 -14.04 14.83 -16.66
C ILE A 124 -15.47 15.23 -17.02
N ALA A 125 -15.66 15.66 -18.27
CA ALA A 125 -16.97 15.99 -18.79
C ALA A 125 -17.80 14.73 -19.04
N VAL A 126 -19.08 14.77 -18.71
CA VAL A 126 -20.04 13.66 -18.92
C VAL A 126 -20.08 13.26 -20.39
N LYS A 127 -20.07 14.23 -21.31
CA LYS A 127 -20.08 13.98 -22.76
C LYS A 127 -18.85 13.24 -23.25
N ASP A 128 -17.70 13.45 -22.62
CA ASP A 128 -16.47 12.71 -22.97
C ASP A 128 -16.60 11.24 -22.58
N VAL A 129 -17.22 10.96 -21.41
CA VAL A 129 -17.51 9.59 -20.96
C VAL A 129 -18.57 8.93 -21.85
N GLU A 130 -19.64 9.64 -22.19
CA GLU A 130 -20.66 9.13 -23.11
C GLU A 130 -20.09 8.79 -24.49
N LYS A 131 -19.16 9.61 -25.00
CA LYS A 131 -18.48 9.33 -26.27
C LYS A 131 -17.64 8.05 -26.20
N VAL A 132 -16.91 7.84 -25.10
CA VAL A 132 -16.13 6.62 -24.87
C VAL A 132 -17.06 5.41 -24.67
N ALA A 133 -18.15 5.59 -23.92
CA ALA A 133 -19.13 4.54 -23.66
C ALA A 133 -19.83 4.09 -24.95
N ASN A 134 -20.16 5.04 -25.83
CA ASN A 134 -20.77 4.81 -27.14
C ASN A 134 -19.76 4.46 -28.24
N SER A 135 -18.63 3.85 -27.89
CA SER A 135 -17.68 3.33 -28.87
C SER A 135 -18.37 2.37 -29.85
N LYS A 136 -17.96 2.43 -31.11
CA LYS A 136 -18.56 1.66 -32.22
C LYS A 136 -18.26 0.16 -32.12
N LEU A 137 -17.18 -0.20 -31.43
CA LEU A 137 -16.73 -1.58 -31.26
C LEU A 137 -17.17 -2.12 -29.91
N THR A 138 -17.51 -3.40 -29.84
CA THR A 138 -17.64 -4.11 -28.56
C THR A 138 -16.25 -4.42 -27.98
N ILE A 139 -16.17 -4.69 -26.67
CA ILE A 139 -14.90 -5.03 -26.03
C ILE A 139 -14.22 -6.22 -26.70
N ASP A 140 -14.98 -7.26 -27.04
CA ASP A 140 -14.45 -8.46 -27.72
C ASP A 140 -13.86 -8.11 -29.09
N GLN A 141 -14.52 -7.23 -29.85
CA GLN A 141 -14.01 -6.74 -31.14
C GLN A 141 -12.75 -5.88 -30.97
N MET A 142 -12.63 -5.12 -29.88
CA MET A 142 -11.42 -4.35 -29.59
C MET A 142 -10.23 -5.27 -29.32
N VAL A 143 -10.44 -6.35 -28.57
CA VAL A 143 -9.41 -7.35 -28.26
C VAL A 143 -8.94 -8.07 -29.53
N GLU A 144 -9.88 -8.44 -30.41
CA GLU A 144 -9.56 -9.11 -31.67
C GLU A 144 -8.83 -8.18 -32.66
N LYS A 145 -9.22 -6.90 -32.72
CA LYS A 145 -8.66 -5.94 -33.67
C LYS A 145 -7.30 -5.37 -33.24
N PHE A 146 -7.07 -5.23 -31.94
CA PHE A 146 -5.84 -4.64 -31.38
C PHE A 146 -5.16 -5.60 -30.40
N PRO A 147 -4.68 -6.78 -30.87
CA PRO A 147 -3.96 -7.70 -30.00
C PRO A 147 -2.63 -7.11 -29.57
N GLN A 148 -2.33 -7.16 -28.26
CA GLN A 148 -1.01 -6.81 -27.76
C GLN A 148 -0.07 -8.02 -27.83
N GLU A 149 0.91 -7.95 -28.73
CA GLU A 149 1.98 -8.93 -28.80
C GLU A 149 2.83 -8.92 -27.51
N GLY A 150 3.18 -10.11 -27.01
CA GLY A 150 4.03 -10.27 -25.81
C GLY A 150 3.30 -10.26 -24.46
N ASN A 151 1.97 -10.02 -24.43
CA ASN A 151 1.19 -10.11 -23.20
C ASN A 151 0.36 -11.40 -23.13
N TYR A 152 0.68 -12.29 -22.19
CA TYR A 152 -0.03 -13.57 -21.99
C TYR A 152 -1.53 -13.39 -21.71
N LEU A 153 -1.91 -12.33 -21.00
CA LEU A 153 -3.33 -12.11 -20.69
C LEU A 153 -4.08 -11.58 -21.91
N ALA A 154 -3.43 -10.76 -22.75
CA ALA A 154 -4.01 -10.35 -24.03
C ALA A 154 -4.26 -11.57 -24.94
N SER A 155 -3.33 -12.53 -24.99
CA SER A 155 -3.53 -13.77 -25.78
C SER A 155 -4.62 -14.70 -25.21
N LYS A 156 -5.02 -14.51 -23.95
CA LYS A 156 -6.18 -15.17 -23.34
C LYS A 156 -7.49 -14.40 -23.52
N GLY A 157 -7.48 -13.32 -24.29
CA GLY A 157 -8.66 -12.54 -24.61
C GLY A 157 -8.96 -11.42 -23.61
N TYR A 158 -8.06 -11.09 -22.68
CA TYR A 158 -8.27 -9.94 -21.78
C TYR A 158 -8.05 -8.62 -22.53
N ILE A 159 -8.84 -7.59 -22.20
CA ILE A 159 -8.64 -6.26 -22.76
C ILE A 159 -7.54 -5.52 -22.00
N THR A 160 -6.58 -4.97 -22.75
CA THR A 160 -5.52 -4.13 -22.20
C THR A 160 -5.85 -2.65 -22.39
N PHE A 161 -5.28 -1.79 -21.55
CA PHE A 161 -5.49 -0.34 -21.63
C PHE A 161 -5.08 0.22 -23.00
N SER A 162 -3.97 -0.26 -23.57
CA SER A 162 -3.48 0.19 -24.88
C SER A 162 -4.45 -0.17 -26.02
N ALA A 163 -5.05 -1.37 -25.97
CA ALA A 163 -6.04 -1.78 -26.97
C ALA A 163 -7.32 -0.94 -26.85
N PHE A 164 -7.73 -0.64 -25.62
CA PHE A 164 -8.87 0.23 -25.35
C PHE A 164 -8.61 1.68 -25.79
N GLU A 165 -7.39 2.19 -25.60
CA GLU A 165 -6.97 3.51 -26.03
C GLU A 165 -6.96 3.64 -27.57
N GLN A 166 -6.37 2.67 -28.26
CA GLN A 166 -6.36 2.60 -29.73
C GLN A 166 -7.78 2.49 -30.33
N ALA A 167 -8.65 1.72 -29.69
CA ALA A 167 -10.04 1.60 -30.12
C ALA A 167 -10.86 2.89 -29.98
N ASN A 168 -10.41 3.83 -29.15
CA ASN A 168 -11.09 5.09 -28.86
C ASN A 168 -10.26 6.32 -29.27
N GLU A 169 -9.38 6.17 -30.26
CA GLU A 169 -8.61 7.26 -30.85
C GLU A 169 -9.51 8.47 -31.19
N GLY A 170 -9.12 9.66 -30.72
CA GLY A 170 -9.88 10.90 -30.89
C GLY A 170 -10.92 11.19 -29.80
N CYS A 171 -11.02 10.36 -28.75
CA CYS A 171 -11.68 10.74 -27.50
C CYS A 171 -10.69 11.41 -26.53
N ASN A 172 -11.23 12.05 -25.50
CA ASN A 172 -10.42 12.63 -24.43
C ASN A 172 -9.64 11.50 -23.70
N PRO A 173 -8.30 11.50 -23.72
CA PRO A 173 -7.50 10.42 -23.12
C PRO A 173 -7.71 10.31 -21.62
N LEU A 174 -8.04 11.42 -20.93
CA LEU A 174 -8.38 11.39 -19.52
C LEU A 174 -9.69 10.62 -19.26
N ALA A 175 -10.68 10.79 -20.13
CA ALA A 175 -11.94 10.06 -20.07
C ALA A 175 -11.77 8.57 -20.40
N ILE A 176 -10.96 8.25 -21.43
CA ILE A 176 -10.60 6.85 -21.76
C ILE A 176 -9.96 6.19 -20.54
N ARG A 177 -8.98 6.85 -19.91
CA ARG A 177 -8.30 6.32 -18.72
C ARG A 177 -9.24 6.15 -17.54
N ALA A 178 -10.12 7.10 -17.29
CA ALA A 178 -11.10 7.01 -16.21
C ALA A 178 -12.10 5.88 -16.41
N VAL A 179 -12.63 5.73 -17.62
CA VAL A 179 -13.51 4.61 -17.96
C VAL A 179 -12.76 3.29 -17.76
N PHE A 180 -11.52 3.18 -18.22
CA PHE A 180 -10.74 1.95 -18.06
C PHE A 180 -10.40 1.63 -16.58
N ASP A 181 -10.05 2.64 -15.79
CA ASP A 181 -9.80 2.51 -14.34
C ASP A 181 -11.03 1.96 -13.59
N THR A 182 -12.23 2.12 -14.15
CA THR A 182 -13.43 1.52 -13.55
C THR A 182 -13.49 0.03 -13.78
N PHE A 183 -12.94 -0.49 -14.88
CA PHE A 183 -13.00 -1.90 -15.24
C PHE A 183 -12.13 -2.72 -14.31
N SER A 184 -10.90 -2.24 -14.08
CA SER A 184 -9.87 -2.94 -13.33
C SER A 184 -9.32 -2.12 -12.17
N GLN A 185 -9.14 -2.75 -11.01
CA GLN A 185 -8.67 -2.09 -9.80
C GLN A 185 -7.15 -1.87 -9.87
N SER A 186 -6.72 -0.82 -10.57
CA SER A 186 -5.31 -0.38 -10.67
C SER A 186 -4.40 -1.25 -11.55
N THR A 187 -4.97 -2.07 -12.44
CA THR A 187 -4.21 -2.81 -13.47
C THR A 187 -4.45 -2.21 -14.85
N ASN A 188 -3.63 -2.60 -15.85
CA ASN A 188 -3.83 -2.21 -17.24
C ASN A 188 -4.54 -3.32 -18.04
N ILE A 189 -5.23 -4.22 -17.35
CA ILE A 189 -5.81 -5.45 -17.90
C ILE A 189 -7.13 -5.70 -17.20
N SER A 190 -8.19 -5.95 -17.97
CA SER A 190 -9.53 -6.26 -17.46
C SER A 190 -10.14 -7.46 -18.18
N ASP A 191 -11.02 -8.17 -17.47
CA ASP A 191 -11.91 -9.16 -18.07
C ASP A 191 -12.87 -8.46 -19.06
N PRO A 192 -13.06 -9.01 -20.28
CA PRO A 192 -13.93 -8.44 -21.31
C PRO A 192 -15.39 -8.32 -20.90
N ARG A 193 -15.91 -9.30 -20.16
CA ARG A 193 -17.32 -9.36 -19.75
C ARG A 193 -17.61 -8.26 -18.75
N VAL A 194 -16.73 -8.11 -17.75
CA VAL A 194 -16.84 -7.04 -16.74
C VAL A 194 -16.72 -5.65 -17.38
N ALA A 195 -15.81 -5.49 -18.34
CA ALA A 195 -15.66 -4.24 -19.08
C ALA A 195 -16.91 -3.93 -19.92
N GLN A 196 -17.47 -4.92 -20.62
CA GLN A 196 -18.65 -4.74 -21.45
C GLN A 196 -19.91 -4.43 -20.62
N GLU A 197 -20.08 -5.10 -19.47
CA GLU A 197 -21.16 -4.81 -18.52
C GLU A 197 -21.09 -3.37 -18.02
N LYS A 198 -19.90 -2.91 -17.61
CA LYS A 198 -19.69 -1.53 -17.16
C LYS A 198 -19.89 -0.51 -18.27
N LEU A 199 -19.41 -0.78 -19.49
CA LEU A 199 -19.71 0.08 -20.64
C LEU A 199 -21.21 0.19 -20.90
N ASN A 200 -21.94 -0.92 -20.84
CA ASN A 200 -23.39 -0.92 -21.01
C ASN A 200 -24.09 -0.13 -19.90
N LEU A 201 -23.59 -0.22 -18.65
CA LEU A 201 -24.06 0.60 -17.55
C LEU A 201 -23.82 2.09 -17.82
N TYR A 202 -22.64 2.49 -18.28
CA TYR A 202 -22.30 3.89 -18.55
C TYR A 202 -23.02 4.46 -19.77
N LYS A 203 -23.47 3.62 -20.71
CA LYS A 203 -24.39 4.03 -21.78
C LYS A 203 -25.77 4.41 -21.25
N GLN A 204 -26.22 3.77 -20.18
CA GLN A 204 -27.53 4.04 -19.56
C GLN A 204 -27.46 5.18 -18.55
N ASP A 205 -26.42 5.18 -17.71
CA ASP A 205 -26.17 6.18 -16.68
C ASP A 205 -24.66 6.52 -16.61
N PRO A 206 -24.24 7.65 -17.21
CA PRO A 206 -22.86 8.11 -17.15
C PRO A 206 -22.38 8.43 -15.73
N PHE A 207 -23.27 8.79 -14.79
CA PHE A 207 -22.89 9.16 -13.42
C PHE A 207 -22.54 7.94 -12.56
N ALA A 208 -22.93 6.73 -12.97
CA ALA A 208 -22.54 5.49 -12.31
C ALA A 208 -21.01 5.29 -12.28
N ILE A 209 -20.27 5.96 -13.15
CA ILE A 209 -18.80 5.94 -13.18
C ILE A 209 -18.20 6.49 -11.88
N ASN A 210 -18.86 7.46 -11.22
CA ASN A 210 -18.34 8.14 -10.02
C ASN A 210 -18.16 7.17 -8.87
N GLY A 211 -19.21 6.38 -8.58
CA GLY A 211 -19.17 5.37 -7.52
C GLY A 211 -18.16 4.28 -7.80
N ALA A 212 -18.05 3.85 -9.07
CA ALA A 212 -17.09 2.83 -9.48
C ALA A 212 -15.63 3.31 -9.36
N LEU A 213 -15.34 4.54 -9.83
CA LEU A 213 -14.02 5.16 -9.71
C LEU A 213 -13.62 5.38 -8.27
N PHE A 214 -14.50 5.97 -7.46
CA PHE A 214 -14.23 6.22 -6.06
C PHE A 214 -13.97 4.91 -5.32
N LYS A 215 -14.81 3.89 -5.52
CA LYS A 215 -14.61 2.56 -4.94
C LYS A 215 -13.27 1.96 -5.37
N ALA A 216 -12.92 2.02 -6.65
CA ALA A 216 -11.65 1.47 -7.14
C ALA A 216 -10.44 2.16 -6.50
N LYS A 217 -10.45 3.50 -6.40
CA LYS A 217 -9.36 4.27 -5.78
C LYS A 217 -9.28 4.06 -4.27
N VAL A 218 -10.42 4.08 -3.57
CA VAL A 218 -10.46 3.84 -2.12
C VAL A 218 -9.96 2.44 -1.79
N THR A 219 -10.36 1.42 -2.55
CA THR A 219 -9.83 0.05 -2.38
C THR A 219 -8.32 0.00 -2.64
N GLY A 220 -7.82 0.69 -3.66
CA GLY A 220 -6.37 0.77 -3.93
C GLY A 220 -5.60 1.43 -2.78
N PHE A 221 -6.06 2.59 -2.31
CA PHE A 221 -5.44 3.29 -1.19
C PHE A 221 -5.56 2.53 0.13
N SER A 222 -6.71 1.89 0.40
CA SER A 222 -6.92 1.12 1.61
C SER A 222 -6.03 -0.13 1.63
N ALA A 223 -5.80 -0.78 0.49
CA ALA A 223 -4.88 -1.91 0.38
C ALA A 223 -3.44 -1.48 0.71
N VAL A 224 -2.95 -0.36 0.15
CA VAL A 224 -1.61 0.15 0.45
C VAL A 224 -1.50 0.56 1.91
N PHE A 225 -2.49 1.28 2.44
CA PHE A 225 -2.51 1.69 3.84
C PHE A 225 -2.48 0.48 4.78
N THR A 226 -3.31 -0.54 4.51
CA THR A 226 -3.35 -1.78 5.28
C THR A 226 -2.00 -2.49 5.25
N LEU A 227 -1.37 -2.57 4.07
CA LEU A 227 -0.06 -3.18 3.92
C LEU A 227 1.00 -2.43 4.75
N LEU A 228 1.01 -1.09 4.70
CA LEU A 228 1.94 -0.29 5.50
C LEU A 228 1.70 -0.49 7.01
N VAL A 229 0.45 -0.57 7.45
CA VAL A 229 0.12 -0.82 8.86
C VAL A 229 0.61 -2.20 9.30
N LEU A 230 0.37 -3.25 8.50
CA LEU A 230 0.83 -4.60 8.79
C LEU A 230 2.36 -4.70 8.81
N LEU A 231 3.03 -4.01 7.88
CA LEU A 231 4.49 -3.97 7.83
C LEU A 231 5.07 -3.29 9.07
N GLY A 232 4.54 -2.12 9.46
CA GLY A 232 4.95 -1.42 10.67
C GLY A 232 4.71 -2.22 11.94
N LEU A 233 3.57 -2.93 12.02
CA LEU A 233 3.27 -3.82 13.15
C LEU A 233 4.24 -5.00 13.20
N ALA A 234 4.49 -5.66 12.07
CA ALA A 234 5.44 -6.78 12.01
C ALA A 234 6.87 -6.36 12.39
N GLU A 235 7.33 -5.20 11.92
CA GLU A 235 8.64 -4.64 12.31
C GLU A 235 8.69 -4.26 13.79
N SER A 236 7.62 -3.70 14.35
CA SER A 236 7.55 -3.39 15.79
C SER A 236 7.65 -4.63 16.67
N ILE A 237 6.99 -5.73 16.28
CA ILE A 237 7.03 -7.02 16.99
C ILE A 237 8.41 -7.66 16.83
N ALA A 238 8.96 -7.66 15.60
CA ALA A 238 10.32 -8.13 15.35
C ALA A 238 11.31 -7.38 16.23
N PHE A 239 11.23 -6.05 16.28
CA PHE A 239 12.11 -5.23 17.11
C PHE A 239 11.98 -5.54 18.61
N GLY A 240 10.75 -5.76 19.10
CA GLY A 240 10.51 -6.21 20.48
C GLY A 240 11.23 -7.52 20.81
N HIS A 241 11.09 -8.53 19.93
CA HIS A 241 11.76 -9.81 20.09
C HIS A 241 13.28 -9.74 19.87
N ALA A 242 13.76 -8.82 19.02
CA ALA A 242 15.19 -8.56 18.86
C ALA A 242 15.79 -8.02 20.15
N LYS A 243 15.08 -7.08 20.80
CA LYS A 243 15.45 -6.61 22.12
C LYS A 243 15.52 -7.76 23.12
N ASP A 244 14.46 -8.55 23.25
CA ASP A 244 14.42 -9.58 24.28
C ASP A 244 15.40 -10.74 24.01
N GLY A 245 15.70 -11.03 22.74
CA GLY A 245 16.61 -12.12 22.34
C GLY A 245 18.10 -11.78 22.37
N TRP A 246 18.48 -10.52 22.13
CA TRP A 246 19.89 -10.09 22.06
C TRP A 246 20.26 -9.06 23.12
N PHE A 247 19.32 -8.20 23.52
CA PHE A 247 19.55 -7.04 24.38
C PHE A 247 18.57 -7.01 25.57
N HIS A 248 18.50 -8.12 26.33
CA HIS A 248 17.53 -8.28 27.43
C HIS A 248 17.65 -7.20 28.51
N ASP A 249 18.86 -6.70 28.76
CA ASP A 249 19.14 -5.63 29.73
C ASP A 249 18.89 -4.21 29.17
N TRP A 250 18.68 -4.07 27.86
CA TRP A 250 18.46 -2.77 27.24
C TRP A 250 17.07 -2.24 27.57
N THR A 251 17.04 -1.03 28.11
CA THR A 251 15.80 -0.36 28.48
C THR A 251 15.56 0.86 27.59
N TRP A 252 14.29 1.20 27.35
CA TRP A 252 13.94 2.39 26.56
C TRP A 252 14.48 3.69 27.16
N SER A 253 14.77 3.71 28.48
CA SER A 253 15.41 4.84 29.16
C SER A 253 16.85 5.07 28.73
N ASP A 254 17.54 4.06 28.21
CA ASP A 254 18.93 4.19 27.75
C ASP A 254 19.01 4.93 26.41
N GLY A 255 17.89 5.03 25.68
CA GLY A 255 17.75 5.70 24.39
C GLY A 255 17.85 4.73 23.21
N ILE A 256 17.02 4.95 22.18
CA ILE A 256 16.84 4.00 21.06
C ILE A 256 18.12 3.73 20.24
N LEU A 257 19.09 4.65 20.30
CA LEU A 257 20.36 4.60 19.56
C LEU A 257 21.59 4.33 20.45
N ASN A 258 21.42 4.27 21.77
CA ASN A 258 22.51 3.94 22.70
C ASN A 258 22.53 2.43 22.89
N ILE A 259 23.03 1.71 21.88
CA ILE A 259 23.42 0.33 22.05
C ILE A 259 24.72 0.35 22.87
N PRO A 260 24.78 -0.31 24.04
CA PRO A 260 25.99 -0.29 24.85
C PRO A 260 27.18 -0.88 24.07
N ASP A 261 28.35 -0.24 24.16
CA ASP A 261 29.58 -0.63 23.43
C ASP A 261 30.01 -2.08 23.68
N PHE A 262 29.56 -2.71 24.76
CA PHE A 262 29.91 -4.10 25.07
C PHE A 262 29.22 -5.15 24.17
N TRP A 263 28.32 -4.73 23.27
CA TRP A 263 27.63 -5.59 22.32
C TRP A 263 28.12 -5.46 20.86
N ILE A 264 29.02 -4.53 20.57
CA ILE A 264 29.63 -4.31 19.24
C ILE A 264 30.95 -5.08 19.16
#